data_AF-A0A2D8HUJ1-F1
#
_entry.id   AF-A0A2D8HUJ1-F1
#
_cell.length_a   1.000
_cell.length_b   1.000
_cell.length_c   1.000
_cell.angle_alpha   90.00
_cell.angle_beta   90.00
_cell.angle_gamma   90.00
#
_symmetry.space_group_name_H-M   'P 1'
#
loop_
_entity.id
_entity.type
_entity.pdbx_description
1 polymer ?
#
loop_
_entity_poly.entity_id
_entity_poly.type
_entity_poly.pdbx_seq_one_letter_code
_entity_poly.pdbx_strand_id
1 'polypeptide(L)' 'EIFWYGPIGHHASDEPNTDFTAIHEGYVSITPLSLDMTAQRHTDTLTDWLEQQK' A
#
# COMPACT_ATOMS: atom_id res chain seq x y z
N GLU A 1 25.10 -20.06 9.73
CA GLU A 1 23.84 -20.10 10.50
C GLU A 1 22.67 -19.77 9.57
N ILE A 2 21.45 -20.19 9.90
CA ILE A 2 20.25 -19.98 9.08
C ILE A 2 19.22 -19.23 9.92
N PHE A 3 18.65 -18.17 9.36
CA PHE A 3 17.61 -17.34 9.99
C PHE A 3 16.37 -17.32 9.11
N TRP A 4 15.21 -17.37 9.76
CA TRP A 4 13.90 -17.34 9.11
C TRP A 4 13.17 -16.03 9.40
N TYR A 5 12.32 -15.62 8.46
CA TYR A 5 11.35 -14.57 8.71
C TYR A 5 10.26 -15.09 9.66
N GLY A 6 9.88 -14.25 10.61
CA GLY A 6 8.74 -14.51 11.49
C GLY A 6 7.40 -14.44 10.75
N PRO A 7 6.30 -14.81 11.42
CA PRO A 7 4.96 -14.68 10.84
C PRO A 7 4.65 -13.22 10.51
N ILE A 8 3.84 -13.02 9.47
CA ILE A 8 3.25 -11.72 9.16
C ILE A 8 2.35 -11.27 10.31
N GLY A 9 2.45 -9.98 10.67
CA GLY A 9 1.62 -9.37 11.71
C GLY A 9 0.15 -9.28 11.34
N HIS A 10 -0.67 -8.73 12.24
CA HIS A 10 -2.08 -8.45 11.96
C HIS A 10 -2.22 -7.46 10.79
N HIS A 11 -3.32 -7.58 10.05
CA HIS A 11 -3.64 -6.69 8.94
C HIS A 11 -3.65 -5.23 9.43
N ALA A 12 -2.81 -4.39 8.82
CA ALA A 12 -2.69 -2.98 9.19
C ALA A 12 -3.78 -2.10 8.54
N SER A 13 -4.56 -2.66 7.60
CA SER A 13 -5.55 -1.94 6.79
C SER A 13 -6.79 -2.81 6.62
N ASP A 14 -7.59 -2.94 7.67
CA ASP A 14 -8.95 -3.51 7.64
C ASP A 14 -10.02 -2.42 7.46
N GLU A 15 -9.65 -1.34 6.77
CA GLU A 15 -10.55 -0.22 6.49
C GLU A 15 -11.60 -0.58 5.42
N PRO A 16 -12.74 0.14 5.38
CA PRO A 16 -13.75 -0.08 4.36
C PRO A 16 -13.18 0.00 2.94
N ASN A 17 -13.64 -0.89 2.05
CA ASN A 17 -13.19 -1.05 0.66
C ASN A 17 -11.79 -1.67 0.47
N THR A 18 -11.27 -2.35 1.48
CA THR A 18 -10.08 -3.21 1.32
C THR A 18 -10.48 -4.61 0.88
N ASP A 19 -9.53 -5.33 0.30
CA ASP A 19 -9.67 -6.74 -0.05
C ASP A 19 -9.86 -7.63 1.19
N PHE A 20 -9.21 -7.30 2.30
CA PHE A 20 -9.41 -7.97 3.60
C PHE A 20 -10.86 -7.89 4.07
N THR A 21 -11.47 -6.70 4.06
CA THR A 21 -12.88 -6.52 4.46
C THR A 21 -13.82 -7.28 3.53
N ALA A 22 -13.61 -7.22 2.21
CA ALA A 22 -14.46 -7.91 1.24
C ALA A 22 -14.47 -9.43 1.46
N ILE A 23 -13.30 -10.04 1.71
CA ILE A 23 -13.18 -11.47 2.00
C ILE A 23 -13.83 -11.81 3.34
N HIS A 24 -13.62 -10.99 4.38
CA HIS A 24 -14.20 -11.19 5.70
C HIS A 24 -15.75 -11.19 5.68
N GLU A 25 -16.36 -10.37 4.82
CA GLU A 25 -17.81 -10.30 4.64
C GLU A 25 -18.39 -11.37 3.69
N GLY A 26 -17.54 -12.22 3.10
CA GLY A 26 -17.95 -13.33 2.23
C GLY A 26 -18.15 -12.94 0.76
N TYR A 27 -17.63 -11.78 0.33
CA TYR A 27 -17.65 -11.35 -1.06
C TYR A 27 -16.38 -11.74 -1.82
N VAL A 28 -16.45 -11.72 -3.15
CA VAL A 28 -15.26 -11.80 -4.01
C VAL A 28 -14.61 -10.43 -4.11
N SER A 29 -13.31 -10.35 -3.84
CA SER A 29 -12.51 -9.13 -4.04
C SER A 29 -11.87 -9.10 -5.43
N ILE A 30 -11.97 -7.96 -6.11
CA ILE A 30 -11.29 -7.69 -7.38
C ILE A 30 -10.54 -6.36 -7.26
N THR A 31 -9.21 -6.43 -7.19
CA THR A 31 -8.34 -5.26 -7.03
C THR A 31 -7.57 -5.01 -8.34
N PRO A 32 -7.92 -4.00 -9.15
CA PRO A 32 -7.13 -3.65 -10.32
C PRO A 32 -5.77 -3.07 -9.88
N LEU A 33 -4.69 -3.67 -10.36
CA LEU A 33 -3.33 -3.24 -10.04
C LEU A 33 -2.74 -2.41 -11.18
N SER A 34 -2.07 -1.31 -10.81
CA SER A 34 -1.24 -0.55 -11.76
C SER A 34 0.12 -1.24 -11.94
N LEU A 35 0.64 -1.21 -13.16
CA LEU A 35 2.02 -1.61 -13.45
C LEU A 35 3.01 -0.45 -13.34
N ASP A 36 2.52 0.79 -13.48
CA ASP A 36 3.33 1.97 -13.22
C ASP A 36 3.48 2.14 -11.69
N MET A 37 4.71 1.99 -11.21
CA MET A 37 5.08 2.14 -9.80
C MET A 37 5.40 3.59 -9.42
N THR A 38 5.30 4.53 -10.37
CA THR A 38 5.54 5.95 -10.08
C THR A 38 4.48 6.45 -9.11
N ALA A 39 4.92 7.00 -7.98
CA ALA A 39 4.03 7.55 -6.95
C ALA A 39 3.51 8.94 -7.36
N GLN A 40 2.79 9.03 -8.48
CA GLN A 40 2.40 10.27 -9.18
C GLN A 40 1.75 11.32 -8.28
N ARG A 41 0.96 10.90 -7.29
CA ARG A 41 0.27 11.81 -6.35
C ARG A 41 1.22 12.61 -5.45
N HIS A 42 2.47 12.18 -5.33
CA HIS A 42 3.47 12.80 -4.45
C HIS A 42 4.49 13.65 -5.21
N THR A 43 4.38 13.75 -6.54
CA THR A 43 5.33 14.49 -7.39
C THR A 43 5.41 15.97 -7.00
N ASP A 44 4.27 16.63 -6.79
CA ASP A 44 4.24 18.05 -6.43
C ASP A 44 4.88 18.28 -5.06
N THR A 45 4.53 17.46 -4.06
CA THR A 45 5.13 17.52 -2.71
C THR A 45 6.64 17.34 -2.75
N LEU A 46 7.14 16.41 -3.57
CA LEU A 46 8.58 16.19 -3.73
C LEU A 46 9.27 17.36 -4.42
N THR A 47 8.62 17.95 -5.43
CA THR A 47 9.11 19.12 -6.14
C THR A 47 9.24 20.31 -5.19
N ASP A 48 8.19 20.61 -4.43
CA ASP A 48 8.18 21.68 -3.44
C ASP A 48 9.30 21.52 -2.40
N TRP A 49 9.52 20.28 -1.92
CA TRP A 49 10.57 19.98 -0.98
C TRP A 49 11.98 20.22 -1.56
N LEU A 50 12.22 19.83 -2.81
CA LEU A 50 13.49 20.04 -3.49
C LEU A 50 13.78 21.53 -3.73
N GLU A 51 12.77 22.32 -4.03
CA GLU A 51 12.92 23.76 -4.28
C GLU A 51 13.20 24.56 -3.00
N GLN A 52 12.70 24.12 -1.84
CA GLN A 52 13.03 24.72 -0.54
C GLN A 52 14.50 24.53 -0.13
N GLN A 53 15.24 23.63 -0.78
CA GLN A 53 16.67 23.36 -0.51
C GLN A 53 17.61 24.20 -1.40
N LYS A 54 17.09 25.11 -2.23
CA LYS A 54 17.88 26.10 -3.00
C LYS A 54 17.99 27.42 -2.25
#